data_AF-A0A8K0E1I0-F1
#
_entry.id   AF-A0A8K0E1I0-F1
#
_cell.length_a   1.000
_cell.length_b   1.000
_cell.length_c   1.000
_cell.angle_alpha   90.00
_cell.angle_beta   90.00
_cell.angle_gamma   90.00
#
_symmetry.space_group_name_H-M   'P 1'
#
loop_
_entity.id
_entity.type
_entity.pdbx_description
1 polymer ?
#
loop_
_entity_poly.entity_id
_entity_poly.type
_entity_poly.pdbx_seq_one_letter_code
_entity_poly.pdbx_strand_id
1 'polypeptide(L)'
;MTPISPADPESKLLTTCRTVPKHGFRRIWSILAECRKLCTSKLLSASKTETFAALRKEEIVSLVESLKKSAMAGEAVDLSRQIGEAVEDIAKTMILGRIKDDRYDLYLKGLVQEMLNLVGAFNVADYVPVLGALDIQGLSRRLKSQQAYRSNTREDHRRA
;
A
#
# COMPACT_ATOMS: atom_id res chain seq x y z
N MET A 1 -14.49 -6.85 -66.47
CA MET A 1 -15.76 -6.68 -65.72
C MET A 1 -15.88 -7.91 -64.83
N THR A 2 -15.68 -7.88 -63.53
CA THR A 2 -16.02 -6.94 -62.44
C THR A 2 -14.92 -6.97 -61.34
N PRO A 3 -14.91 -6.03 -60.38
CA PRO A 3 -13.70 -5.48 -59.80
C PRO A 3 -13.21 -6.21 -58.54
N ILE A 4 -11.88 -6.21 -58.36
CA ILE A 4 -11.23 -6.51 -57.08
C ILE A 4 -11.48 -5.31 -56.17
N SER A 5 -12.35 -5.49 -55.18
CA SER A 5 -12.64 -4.51 -54.13
C SER A 5 -11.38 -4.23 -53.29
N PRO A 6 -11.12 -2.96 -52.90
CA PRO A 6 -9.89 -2.58 -52.24
C PRO A 6 -9.83 -3.14 -50.82
N ALA A 7 -8.65 -3.64 -50.45
CA ALA A 7 -8.31 -4.00 -49.08
C ALA A 7 -8.57 -2.81 -48.14
N ASP A 8 -9.51 -3.00 -47.23
CA ASP A 8 -9.89 -2.05 -46.18
C ASP A 8 -8.72 -1.83 -45.19
N PRO A 9 -8.18 -0.60 -45.06
CA PRO A 9 -7.09 -0.29 -44.13
C PRO A 9 -7.52 -0.35 -42.65
N GLU A 10 -8.82 -0.32 -42.33
CA GLU A 10 -9.30 -0.39 -40.94
C GLU A 10 -9.20 -1.81 -40.35
N SER A 11 -9.27 -2.84 -41.20
CA SER A 11 -9.15 -4.25 -40.79
C SER A 11 -7.79 -4.60 -40.17
N LYS A 12 -6.72 -3.90 -40.58
CA LYS A 12 -5.35 -4.07 -40.07
C LYS A 12 -5.13 -3.37 -38.73
N LEU A 13 -5.87 -2.30 -38.43
CA LEU A 13 -5.75 -1.57 -37.17
C LEU A 13 -6.39 -2.33 -36.00
N LEU A 14 -7.45 -3.10 -36.26
CA LEU A 14 -8.14 -3.91 -35.25
C LEU A 14 -7.41 -5.21 -34.90
N THR A 15 -6.50 -5.71 -35.76
CA THR A 15 -5.75 -6.94 -35.46
C THR A 15 -4.52 -6.71 -34.57
N THR A 16 -3.99 -5.49 -34.54
CA THR A 16 -2.79 -5.15 -33.72
C THR A 16 -3.12 -4.96 -32.24
N CYS A 17 -4.39 -4.74 -31.86
CA CYS A 17 -4.79 -4.60 -30.46
C CYS A 17 -5.00 -5.94 -29.71
N ARG A 18 -4.71 -7.10 -30.34
CA ARG A 18 -5.00 -8.42 -29.76
C ARG A 18 -3.82 -9.17 -29.13
N THR A 19 -2.69 -8.50 -28.93
CA THR A 19 -1.51 -9.08 -28.27
C THR A 19 -1.04 -8.25 -27.09
N VAL A 20 -1.94 -7.90 -26.18
CA VAL A 20 -1.53 -7.60 -24.81
C VAL A 20 -1.07 -8.93 -24.17
N PRO A 21 0.17 -9.04 -23.66
CA PRO A 21 0.69 -10.28 -23.10
C PRO A 21 -0.15 -10.77 -21.92
N LYS A 22 -1.04 -11.75 -22.15
CA LYS A 22 -1.93 -12.31 -21.11
C LYS A 22 -1.19 -13.05 -19.98
N HIS A 23 0.11 -13.28 -20.13
CA HIS A 23 0.95 -14.00 -19.16
C HIS A 23 1.23 -13.18 -17.89
N GLY A 24 1.32 -11.85 -17.98
CA GLY A 24 1.58 -10.99 -16.83
C GLY A 24 0.38 -10.91 -15.87
N PHE A 25 -0.83 -10.78 -16.43
CA PHE A 25 -2.06 -10.65 -15.66
C PHE A 25 -2.35 -11.89 -14.81
N ARG A 26 -2.12 -13.10 -15.34
CA ARG A 26 -2.36 -14.36 -14.60
C ARG A 26 -1.48 -14.46 -13.35
N ARG A 27 -0.21 -14.04 -13.43
CA ARG A 27 0.71 -14.03 -12.29
C ARG A 27 0.29 -13.02 -11.24
N ILE A 28 0.04 -11.78 -11.65
CA ILE A 28 -0.39 -10.69 -10.74
C ILE A 28 -1.71 -11.06 -10.06
N TRP A 29 -2.67 -11.58 -10.81
CA TRP A 29 -3.95 -12.05 -10.29
C TRP A 29 -3.78 -13.16 -9.25
N SER A 30 -2.92 -14.15 -9.52
CA SER A 30 -2.64 -15.23 -8.58
C SER A 30 -2.03 -14.73 -7.28
N ILE A 31 -1.09 -13.77 -7.34
CA ILE A 31 -0.48 -13.16 -6.16
C ILE A 31 -1.54 -12.40 -5.36
N LEU A 32 -2.36 -11.58 -6.01
CA LEU A 32 -3.41 -10.82 -5.35
C LEU A 32 -4.44 -11.73 -4.68
N ALA A 33 -4.82 -12.82 -5.33
CA ALA A 33 -5.76 -13.81 -4.78
C ALA A 33 -5.21 -14.48 -3.52
N GLU A 34 -3.92 -14.88 -3.53
CA GLU A 34 -3.29 -15.51 -2.37
C GLU A 34 -3.12 -14.52 -1.22
N CYS A 35 -2.65 -13.30 -1.50
CA CYS A 35 -2.57 -12.23 -0.49
C CYS A 35 -3.93 -11.97 0.15
N ARG A 36 -5.00 -11.86 -0.66
CA ARG A 36 -6.36 -11.67 -0.15
C ARG A 36 -6.79 -12.83 0.75
N LYS A 37 -6.57 -14.08 0.32
CA LYS A 37 -6.90 -15.28 1.09
C LYS A 37 -6.17 -15.31 2.44
N LEU A 38 -4.88 -14.98 2.46
CA LEU A 38 -4.09 -14.91 3.68
C LEU A 38 -4.57 -13.79 4.61
N CYS A 39 -4.78 -12.57 4.08
CA CYS A 39 -5.30 -11.44 4.87
C CYS A 39 -6.68 -11.76 5.48
N THR A 40 -7.61 -12.28 4.67
CA THR A 40 -8.95 -12.63 5.14
C THR A 40 -8.91 -13.73 6.19
N SER A 41 -8.11 -14.78 6.00
CA SER A 41 -8.07 -15.88 6.97
C SER A 41 -7.35 -15.53 8.27
N LYS A 42 -6.21 -14.82 8.19
CA LYS A 42 -5.32 -14.59 9.33
C LYS A 42 -5.64 -13.33 10.13
N LEU A 43 -6.13 -12.28 9.47
CA LEU A 43 -6.32 -10.97 10.09
C LEU A 43 -7.81 -10.57 10.14
N LEU A 44 -8.53 -10.78 9.04
CA LEU A 44 -9.88 -10.21 8.84
C LEU A 44 -11.01 -11.24 8.91
N SER A 45 -10.77 -12.43 9.48
CA SER A 45 -11.83 -13.44 9.67
C SER A 45 -12.68 -13.08 10.88
N ALA A 46 -13.96 -13.46 10.89
CA ALA A 46 -14.89 -13.12 11.97
C ALA A 46 -14.31 -13.43 13.37
N SER A 47 -13.78 -14.65 13.56
CA SER A 47 -13.13 -15.06 14.80
C SER A 47 -11.92 -14.20 15.18
N LYS A 48 -11.08 -13.79 14.21
CA LYS A 48 -9.94 -12.91 14.47
C LYS A 48 -10.38 -11.50 14.79
N THR A 49 -11.37 -10.97 14.07
CA THR A 49 -11.93 -9.64 14.36
C THR A 49 -12.56 -9.56 15.74
N GLU A 50 -13.14 -10.65 16.24
CA GLU A 50 -13.66 -10.77 17.60
C GLU A 50 -12.55 -10.86 18.64
N THR A 51 -11.48 -11.61 18.36
CA THR A 51 -10.28 -11.66 19.22
C THR A 51 -9.67 -10.26 19.40
N PHE A 52 -9.68 -9.43 18.35
CA PHE A 52 -9.20 -8.05 18.40
C PHE A 52 -10.23 -7.05 18.97
N ALA A 53 -11.43 -7.49 19.36
CA ALA A 53 -12.45 -6.58 19.89
C ALA A 53 -12.00 -5.90 21.20
N ALA A 54 -11.32 -6.65 22.07
CA ALA A 54 -10.77 -6.10 23.31
C ALA A 54 -9.73 -5.00 23.03
N LEU A 55 -8.86 -5.23 22.05
CA LEU A 55 -7.85 -4.27 21.63
C LEU A 55 -8.48 -3.00 21.05
N ARG A 56 -9.47 -3.13 20.15
CA ARG A 56 -10.19 -1.95 19.62
C ARG A 56 -10.88 -1.17 20.72
N LYS A 57 -11.47 -1.87 21.71
CA LYS A 57 -12.13 -1.23 22.84
C LYS A 57 -11.12 -0.44 23.70
N GLU A 58 -9.95 -1.00 23.97
CA GLU A 58 -8.88 -0.33 24.72
C GLU A 58 -8.43 0.98 24.04
N GLU A 59 -8.15 0.92 22.73
CA GLU A 59 -7.72 2.11 21.98
C GLU A 59 -8.82 3.18 21.86
N ILE A 60 -10.08 2.77 21.67
CA ILE A 60 -11.21 3.71 21.64
C ILE A 60 -11.41 4.37 23.00
N VAL A 61 -11.28 3.63 24.10
CA VAL A 61 -11.38 4.19 25.46
C VAL A 61 -10.28 5.24 25.67
N SER A 62 -9.04 4.93 25.29
CA SER A 62 -7.90 5.87 25.35
C SER A 62 -8.18 7.17 24.57
N LEU A 63 -8.71 7.04 23.34
CA LEU A 63 -9.09 8.19 22.52
C LEU A 63 -10.24 9.02 23.14
N VAL A 64 -11.25 8.38 23.72
CA VAL A 64 -12.34 9.10 24.39
C VAL A 64 -11.83 9.85 25.63
N GLU A 65 -10.91 9.25 26.38
CA GLU A 65 -10.29 9.90 27.53
C GLU A 65 -9.42 11.10 27.15
N SER A 66 -8.65 11.02 26.06
CA SER A 66 -7.85 12.15 25.56
C SER A 66 -8.74 13.30 25.07
N LEU A 67 -9.83 12.98 24.36
CA LEU A 67 -10.82 13.96 23.92
C LEU A 67 -11.51 14.63 25.11
N LYS A 68 -11.88 13.86 26.15
CA LYS A 68 -12.49 14.41 27.36
C LYS A 68 -11.57 15.41 28.05
N LYS A 69 -10.27 15.10 28.16
CA LYS A 69 -9.27 16.02 28.74
C LYS A 69 -9.16 17.31 27.92
N SER A 70 -9.10 17.19 26.60
CA SER A 70 -9.03 18.35 25.70
C SER A 70 -10.29 19.22 25.80
N ALA A 71 -11.48 18.59 25.89
CA ALA A 71 -12.74 19.30 26.09
C ALA A 71 -12.81 20.03 27.43
N MET A 72 -12.31 19.42 28.52
CA MET A 72 -12.22 20.07 29.83
C MET A 72 -11.27 21.27 29.83
N ALA A 73 -10.21 21.22 29.02
CA ALA A 73 -9.28 22.33 28.82
C ALA A 73 -9.83 23.40 27.84
N GLY A 74 -10.94 23.14 27.16
CA GLY A 74 -11.50 24.04 26.14
C GLY A 74 -10.66 24.11 24.86
N GLU A 75 -9.83 23.09 24.60
CA GLU A 75 -8.94 23.06 23.45
C GLU A 75 -9.66 22.62 22.16
N ALA A 76 -9.35 23.27 21.05
CA ALA A 76 -9.78 22.83 19.74
C ALA A 76 -8.97 21.59 19.32
N VAL A 77 -9.66 20.53 18.90
CA VAL A 77 -9.04 19.24 18.54
C VAL A 77 -9.34 18.89 17.09
N ASP A 78 -8.32 18.47 16.35
CA ASP A 78 -8.46 17.81 15.06
C ASP A 78 -8.85 16.34 15.26
N LEU A 79 -10.14 16.05 15.09
CA LEU A 79 -10.69 14.70 15.20
C LEU A 79 -10.19 13.77 14.10
N SER A 80 -9.93 14.28 12.89
CA SER A 80 -9.43 13.45 11.79
C SER A 80 -8.04 12.93 12.11
N ARG A 81 -7.17 13.79 12.69
CA ARG A 81 -5.86 13.37 13.16
C ARG A 81 -5.95 12.34 14.29
N GLN A 82 -6.74 12.61 15.33
CA GLN A 82 -6.83 11.68 16.47
C GLN A 82 -7.42 10.31 16.10
N ILE A 83 -8.48 10.29 15.29
CA ILE A 83 -9.05 9.03 14.81
C ILE A 83 -8.06 8.31 13.90
N GLY A 84 -7.34 9.04 13.05
CA GLY A 84 -6.28 8.49 12.21
C GLY A 84 -5.20 7.78 13.02
N GLU A 85 -4.71 8.42 14.08
CA GLU A 85 -3.71 7.85 15.00
C GLU A 85 -4.23 6.59 15.69
N ALA A 86 -5.47 6.60 16.21
CA ALA A 86 -6.06 5.42 16.84
C ALA A 86 -6.24 4.25 15.85
N VAL A 87 -6.66 4.52 14.61
CA VAL A 87 -6.78 3.48 13.58
C VAL A 87 -5.39 2.94 13.20
N GLU A 88 -4.39 3.81 13.09
CA GLU A 88 -3.01 3.41 12.83
C GLU A 88 -2.47 2.49 13.93
N ASP A 89 -2.66 2.85 15.20
CA ASP A 89 -2.17 2.07 16.33
C ASP A 89 -2.91 0.72 16.48
N ILE A 90 -4.22 0.69 16.21
CA ILE A 90 -4.99 -0.56 16.10
C ILE A 90 -4.42 -1.44 14.98
N ALA A 91 -4.24 -0.89 13.77
CA ALA A 91 -3.75 -1.64 12.61
C ALA A 91 -2.34 -2.19 12.83
N LYS A 92 -1.45 -1.34 13.36
CA LYS A 92 -0.08 -1.70 13.74
C LYS A 92 -0.08 -2.86 14.73
N THR A 93 -0.88 -2.76 15.79
CA THR A 93 -0.89 -3.79 16.83
C THR A 93 -1.52 -5.10 16.34
N MET A 94 -2.49 -5.04 15.43
CA MET A 94 -3.04 -6.26 14.79
C MET A 94 -2.03 -6.96 13.88
N ILE A 95 -1.18 -6.21 13.17
CA ILE A 95 -0.24 -6.78 12.18
C ILE A 95 1.07 -7.23 12.84
N LEU A 96 1.64 -6.38 13.72
CA LEU A 96 2.97 -6.55 14.28
C LEU A 96 2.96 -6.93 15.77
N GLY A 97 1.80 -6.86 16.43
CA GLY A 97 1.72 -6.98 17.87
C GLY A 97 2.14 -5.69 18.60
N ARG A 98 2.24 -5.77 19.94
CA ARG A 98 2.69 -4.64 20.76
C ARG A 98 4.20 -4.48 20.67
N ILE A 99 4.63 -3.49 19.91
CA ILE A 99 6.02 -3.05 19.83
C ILE A 99 6.30 -2.21 21.08
N LYS A 100 7.36 -2.56 21.83
CA LYS A 100 7.78 -1.83 23.03
C LYS A 100 8.92 -0.83 22.78
N ASP A 101 9.51 -0.86 21.59
CA ASP A 101 10.62 0.01 21.19
C ASP A 101 10.07 1.18 20.36
N ASP A 102 10.00 2.36 20.98
CA ASP A 102 9.53 3.59 20.36
C ASP A 102 10.35 3.96 19.12
N ARG A 103 11.65 3.64 19.08
CA ARG A 103 12.48 3.91 17.89
C ARG A 103 12.07 3.05 16.71
N TYR A 104 11.72 1.79 16.99
CA TYR A 104 11.24 0.89 15.95
C TYR A 104 9.85 1.31 15.46
N ASP A 105 8.98 1.80 16.36
CA ASP A 105 7.67 2.33 15.98
C ASP A 105 7.79 3.54 15.05
N LEU A 106 8.58 4.55 15.44
CA LEU A 106 8.84 5.75 14.63
C LEU A 106 9.43 5.40 13.26
N TYR A 107 10.38 4.47 13.23
CA TYR A 107 10.98 3.99 11.99
C TYR A 107 9.94 3.33 11.08
N LEU A 108 9.07 2.47 11.62
CA LEU A 108 8.02 1.81 10.85
C LEU A 108 6.98 2.79 10.32
N LYS A 109 6.54 3.75 11.13
CA LYS A 109 5.60 4.80 10.70
C LYS A 109 6.19 5.60 9.53
N GLY A 110 7.45 6.05 9.66
CA GLY A 110 8.15 6.76 8.58
C GLY A 110 8.30 5.92 7.31
N LEU A 111 8.63 4.63 7.46
CA LEU A 111 8.75 3.72 6.33
C LEU A 111 7.41 3.51 5.61
N VAL A 112 6.33 3.29 6.35
CA VAL A 112 4.99 3.10 5.79
C VAL A 112 4.53 4.38 5.08
N GLN A 113 4.73 5.54 5.70
CA GLN A 113 4.37 6.83 5.09
C GLN A 113 5.12 7.07 3.79
N GLU A 114 6.43 6.82 3.75
CA GLU A 114 7.24 6.99 2.54
C GLU A 114 6.81 6.01 1.44
N MET A 115 6.49 4.76 1.80
CA MET A 115 5.97 3.77 0.85
C MET A 115 4.61 4.18 0.28
N LEU A 116 3.70 4.67 1.13
CA LEU A 116 2.39 5.18 0.69
C LEU A 116 2.56 6.39 -0.23
N ASN A 117 3.48 7.31 0.09
CA ASN A 117 3.79 8.45 -0.77
C ASN A 117 4.36 8.01 -2.12
N LEU A 118 5.25 7.01 -2.15
CA LEU A 118 5.83 6.51 -3.39
C LEU A 118 4.81 5.80 -4.28
N VAL A 119 3.93 4.97 -3.69
CA VAL A 119 2.90 4.23 -4.43
C VAL A 119 1.75 5.13 -4.86
N GLY A 120 1.39 6.13 -4.04
CA GLY A 120 0.33 7.08 -4.33
C GLY A 120 0.77 8.28 -5.18
N ALA A 121 2.07 8.46 -5.41
CA ALA A 121 2.58 9.54 -6.24
C ALA A 121 2.13 9.36 -7.70
N PHE A 122 1.66 10.46 -8.29
CA PHE A 122 1.38 10.52 -9.71
C PHE A 122 2.67 10.28 -10.50
N ASN A 123 2.76 9.17 -11.24
CA ASN A 123 3.92 8.84 -12.05
C ASN A 123 3.71 9.19 -13.52
N VAL A 124 4.45 10.17 -14.05
CA VAL A 124 4.34 10.57 -15.47
C VAL A 124 4.68 9.42 -16.42
N ALA A 125 5.56 8.51 -16.00
CA ALA A 125 5.94 7.35 -16.79
C ALA A 125 4.76 6.38 -17.03
N ASP A 126 3.74 6.40 -16.17
CA ASP A 126 2.55 5.55 -16.32
C ASP A 126 1.65 6.05 -17.46
N TYR A 127 1.74 7.34 -17.81
CA TYR A 127 0.97 7.97 -18.87
C TYR A 127 1.78 8.15 -20.16
N VAL A 128 3.08 8.39 -20.05
CA VAL A 128 4.00 8.60 -21.19
C VAL A 128 5.18 7.63 -21.06
N PRO A 129 5.05 6.38 -21.57
CA PRO A 129 6.04 5.32 -21.36
C PRO A 129 7.45 5.67 -21.85
N VAL A 130 7.58 6.51 -22.87
CA VAL A 130 8.88 6.95 -23.43
C VAL A 130 9.71 7.73 -22.41
N LEU A 131 9.04 8.47 -21.50
CA LEU A 131 9.71 9.23 -20.43
C LEU A 131 10.05 8.36 -19.21
N GLY A 132 9.62 7.10 -19.18
CA GLY A 132 9.89 6.19 -18.06
C GLY A 132 11.37 5.90 -17.81
N ALA A 133 12.19 5.92 -18.85
CA ALA A 133 13.65 5.74 -18.72
C ALA A 133 14.35 6.92 -18.02
N LEU A 134 13.75 8.11 -18.06
CA LEU A 134 14.33 9.33 -17.48
C LEU A 134 14.06 9.45 -15.98
N ASP A 135 13.02 8.77 -15.46
CA ASP A 135 12.59 8.85 -14.05
C ASP A 135 12.53 10.30 -13.55
N ILE A 136 11.80 11.16 -14.27
CA ILE A 136 11.77 12.62 -14.07
C ILE A 136 11.40 13.00 -12.63
N GLN A 137 10.57 12.20 -11.97
CA GLN A 137 10.12 12.41 -10.59
C GLN A 137 10.97 11.67 -9.55
N GLY A 138 11.98 10.90 -9.99
CA GLY A 138 12.88 10.16 -9.11
C GLY A 138 12.22 9.03 -8.31
N LEU A 139 10.99 8.66 -8.64
CA LEU A 139 10.21 7.65 -7.90
C LEU A 139 10.88 6.28 -7.99
N SER A 140 11.41 5.92 -9.16
CA SER A 140 12.10 4.64 -9.37
C SER A 140 13.42 4.58 -8.60
N ARG A 141 14.16 5.69 -8.52
CA ARG A 141 15.39 5.78 -7.70
C ARG A 141 15.10 5.68 -6.20
N ARG A 142 14.07 6.38 -5.71
CA ARG A 142 13.66 6.33 -4.29
C ARG A 142 13.16 4.95 -3.88
N LEU A 143 12.41 4.28 -4.76
CA LEU A 143 11.97 2.90 -4.49
C LEU A 143 13.16 1.93 -4.42
N LYS A 144 14.14 2.08 -5.32
CA LYS A 144 15.37 1.25 -5.31
C LYS A 144 16.23 1.50 -4.09
N SER A 145 16.37 2.73 -3.61
CA SER A 145 17.14 3.01 -2.39
C SER A 145 16.50 2.38 -1.16
N GLN A 146 15.16 2.42 -1.05
CA GLN A 146 14.42 1.72 0.00
C GLN A 146 14.58 0.20 -0.07
N GLN A 147 14.59 -0.37 -1.29
CA GLN A 147 14.84 -1.81 -1.48
C GLN A 147 16.28 -2.20 -1.09
N ALA A 148 17.27 -1.37 -1.44
CA ALA A 148 18.67 -1.59 -1.12
C ALA A 148 18.94 -1.51 0.39
N TYR A 149 18.28 -0.56 1.08
CA TYR A 149 18.32 -0.49 2.53
C TYR A 149 17.80 -1.80 3.15
N ARG A 150 16.64 -2.29 2.69
CA ARG A 150 16.03 -3.53 3.19
C ARG A 150 16.86 -4.78 2.93
N SER A 151 17.56 -4.87 1.79
CA SER A 151 18.45 -6.01 1.50
C SER A 151 19.67 -6.01 2.41
N ASN A 152 20.28 -4.85 2.64
CA ASN A 152 21.45 -4.73 3.52
C ASN A 152 21.09 -5.12 4.96
N THR A 153 19.97 -4.61 5.50
CA THR A 153 19.54 -4.96 6.86
C THR A 153 19.22 -6.46 7.02
N ARG A 154 18.70 -7.12 5.97
CA ARG A 154 18.47 -8.57 5.98
C ARG A 154 19.75 -9.38 5.94
N GLU A 155 20.80 -8.88 5.30
CA GLU A 155 22.11 -9.53 5.30
C GLU A 155 22.82 -9.36 6.65
N ASP A 156 22.71 -8.19 7.26
CA ASP A 156 23.30 -7.91 8.57
C ASP A 156 22.70 -8.82 9.66
N HIS A 157 21.38 -9.02 9.67
CA HIS A 157 20.72 -9.96 10.58
C HIS A 157 21.01 -11.45 10.31
N ARG A 158 21.56 -11.81 9.14
CA ARG A 158 21.96 -13.19 8.82
C ARG A 158 23.42 -13.47 9.19
N ARG A 159 24.23 -12.43 9.38
CA ARG A 159 25.65 -12.54 9.75
C ARG A 159 25.91 -12.41 11.26
N ALA A 160 24.90 -11.97 12.03
CA ALA A 160 24.90 -11.94 13.49
C ALA A 160 24.30 -13.23 14.07
#